data_AF-A0A972KMS0-F1
#
_entry.id   AF-A0A972KMS0-F1
#
_cell.length_a   1.000
_cell.length_b   1.000
_cell.length_c   1.000
_cell.angle_alpha   90.00
_cell.angle_beta   90.00
_cell.angle_gamma   90.00
#
_symmetry.space_group_name_H-M   'P 1'
#
loop_
_entity.id
_entity.type
_entity.pdbx_description
1 polymer ?
#
loop_
_entity_poly.entity_id
_entity_poly.type
_entity_poly.pdbx_seq_one_letter_code
_entity_poly.pdbx_strand_id
1 'polypeptide(L)'
;MLNKNFIRFIMLILSIFFGLLALFLPGFALIASASSVVNSKHNLSVSGPGTVKAISETGVCIFCHAPHNATAEAPLWNRYSSGATYTPYSSSTAQATMGQPTGASKLCLSCHDGTIALGLVRSRDTEISFNGSSTLPPGVSNLGTDLSDDHPISFPFNNPLYTQDGQLNNPALLTGAVKLDSNENLQCTSCHNPHDNQYGKFLVMDNRASAMCTACHNPTGWTGTVHRTSTATWNGQLPDPWPHTAYTTVFDNACENCHLPHSAGGPARLMNNAISEENCFPCHDGNVAQKDIKSEFNKISVHPIADTDVHDPTEDLINPPRHVECVDCHDSHAANAVTASAPYASGALVDVKGVNSSGSEVNEITFQYELCFRCHADSLNKGAPLVNRQFVETNTRLETSLSNQSYHPIVGVGKNPNVPSLISPYTTSSIIYCTDCHNNDQGPNAGGAGPNGPHGSIYAPILERQLLLTDYSPESPANYALCYKCHSRTNILNNKSFPYHKLHIVTVRASCTTCHDPHGVAGVTHLINFNTDYVTKNSRGQLKFVDNGTYHGTCYLSCHGRNHGGMGMGKYSY
;
A
#
# COMPACT_ATOMS: atom_id res chain seq x y z
N MET A 1 44.92 57.22 -3.40
CA MET A 1 44.84 56.64 -2.03
C MET A 1 43.77 57.40 -1.27
N LEU A 2 42.58 56.82 -1.09
CA LEU A 2 41.53 57.46 -0.29
C LEU A 2 41.92 57.44 1.19
N ASN A 3 41.89 58.61 1.81
CA ASN A 3 42.27 58.85 3.20
C ASN A 3 41.46 57.95 4.15
N LYS A 4 42.12 57.19 5.03
CA LYS A 4 41.47 56.28 6.00
C LYS A 4 40.42 56.99 6.86
N ASN A 5 40.55 58.29 7.08
CA ASN A 5 39.57 59.09 7.82
C ASN A 5 38.28 59.33 7.02
N PHE A 6 38.35 59.37 5.69
CA PHE A 6 37.19 59.51 4.81
C PHE A 6 36.36 58.23 4.75
N ILE A 7 37.02 57.07 4.74
CA ILE A 7 36.35 55.75 4.77
C ILE A 7 35.64 55.53 6.11
N ARG A 8 36.26 55.94 7.24
CA ARG A 8 35.63 55.87 8.57
C ARG A 8 34.42 56.80 8.69
N PHE A 9 34.48 57.98 8.07
CA PHE A 9 33.36 58.93 8.04
C PHE A 9 32.18 58.40 7.21
N ILE A 10 32.44 57.79 6.06
CA ILE A 10 31.40 57.14 5.22
C ILE A 10 30.76 55.95 5.94
N MET A 11 31.57 55.11 6.61
CA MET A 11 31.03 53.98 7.37
C MET A 11 30.21 54.43 8.58
N LEU A 12 30.59 55.52 9.26
CA LEU A 12 29.81 56.06 10.37
C LEU A 12 28.45 56.62 9.90
N ILE A 13 28.44 57.32 8.75
CA ILE A 13 27.19 57.83 8.14
C ILE A 13 26.29 56.69 7.67
N LEU A 14 26.84 55.65 7.02
CA LEU A 14 26.07 54.47 6.61
C LEU A 14 25.50 53.68 7.81
N SER A 15 26.24 53.62 8.92
CA SER A 15 25.80 52.95 10.15
C SER A 15 24.68 53.70 10.86
N ILE A 16 24.74 55.04 10.88
CA ILE A 16 23.69 55.91 11.42
C ILE A 16 22.46 55.90 10.50
N PHE A 17 22.64 55.84 9.19
CA PHE A 17 21.54 55.74 8.21
C PHE A 17 20.81 54.40 8.29
N PHE A 18 21.53 53.28 8.47
CA PHE A 18 20.91 51.96 8.71
C PHE A 18 20.24 51.85 10.09
N GLY A 19 20.81 52.48 11.13
CA GLY A 19 20.22 52.52 12.47
C GLY A 19 18.94 53.36 12.56
N LEU A 20 18.85 54.47 11.82
CA LEU A 20 17.67 55.33 11.78
C LEU A 20 16.57 54.80 10.84
N LEU A 21 16.90 54.05 9.79
CA LEU A 21 15.91 53.41 8.91
C LEU A 21 15.18 52.24 9.60
N ALA A 22 15.82 51.60 10.60
CA ALA A 22 15.19 50.55 11.41
C ALA A 22 14.19 51.10 12.46
N LEU A 23 14.22 52.40 12.75
CA LEU A 23 13.31 53.07 13.72
C LEU A 23 12.03 53.65 13.07
N PHE A 24 11.91 53.59 11.74
CA PHE A 24 10.76 54.14 10.99
C PHE A 24 10.13 53.16 9.99
N LEU A 25 10.38 51.86 10.13
CA LEU A 25 9.46 50.85 9.58
C LEU A 25 8.27 50.77 10.54
N PRO A 26 7.07 51.24 10.19
CA PRO A 26 5.90 50.82 10.93
C PRO A 26 5.90 49.31 10.82
N GLY A 27 6.12 48.63 11.95
CA GLY A 27 5.82 47.23 12.07
C GLY A 27 4.33 47.10 11.74
N PHE A 28 4.03 46.78 10.48
CA PHE A 28 2.81 46.06 10.15
C PHE A 28 2.98 44.71 10.83
N ALA A 29 2.71 44.69 12.15
CA ALA A 29 2.14 43.52 12.75
C ALA A 29 0.92 43.23 11.89
N LEU A 30 1.02 42.24 11.01
CA LEU A 30 -0.15 41.54 10.52
C LEU A 30 -0.84 41.08 11.79
N ILE A 31 -1.86 41.83 12.22
CA ILE A 31 -2.84 41.34 13.16
C ILE A 31 -3.47 40.18 12.41
N ALA A 32 -2.94 38.97 12.65
CA ALA A 32 -3.62 37.74 12.33
C ALA A 32 -4.92 37.80 13.10
N SER A 33 -5.95 38.32 12.44
CA SER A 33 -7.26 38.46 12.99
C SER A 33 -7.77 37.03 13.06
N ALA A 34 -7.92 36.47 14.27
CA ALA A 34 -8.60 35.19 14.45
C ALA A 34 -9.88 35.26 13.61
N SER A 35 -10.01 34.36 12.64
CA SER A 35 -11.10 34.42 11.68
C SER A 35 -12.37 34.08 12.45
N SER A 36 -13.10 35.13 12.84
CA SER A 36 -14.28 35.05 13.69
C SER A 36 -15.39 34.22 13.03
N VAL A 37 -16.21 33.57 13.86
CA VAL A 37 -17.47 32.93 13.45
C VAL A 37 -18.29 33.83 12.53
N VAL A 38 -18.26 35.15 12.77
CA VAL A 38 -18.97 36.19 12.00
C VAL A 38 -18.69 36.11 10.49
N ASN A 39 -17.45 35.80 10.08
CA ASN A 39 -17.05 35.77 8.67
C ASN A 39 -17.07 34.35 8.07
N SER A 40 -17.60 33.38 8.82
CA SER A 40 -17.64 31.97 8.42
C SER A 40 -19.04 31.56 7.96
N LYS A 41 -19.16 30.36 7.36
CA LYS A 41 -20.47 29.75 7.05
C LYS A 41 -21.32 29.45 8.30
N HIS A 42 -20.73 29.46 9.51
CA HIS A 42 -21.47 29.28 10.77
C HIS A 42 -22.10 30.57 11.30
N ASN A 43 -21.84 31.72 10.65
CA ASN A 43 -22.73 32.87 10.82
C ASN A 43 -24.05 32.58 10.09
N LEU A 44 -25.00 31.99 10.81
CA LEU A 44 -26.33 31.66 10.27
C LEU A 44 -27.30 32.86 10.32
N SER A 45 -26.86 34.04 10.76
CA SER A 45 -27.67 35.26 10.70
C SER A 45 -27.81 35.77 9.25
N VAL A 46 -28.68 36.77 9.04
CA VAL A 46 -28.84 37.43 7.73
C VAL A 46 -27.52 37.95 7.13
N SER A 47 -26.57 38.31 7.98
CA SER A 47 -25.25 38.83 7.59
C SER A 47 -24.26 37.74 7.14
N GLY A 48 -24.63 36.47 7.30
CA GLY A 48 -23.78 35.33 6.99
C GLY A 48 -23.37 35.22 5.51
N PRO A 49 -22.15 34.75 5.22
CA PRO A 49 -21.68 34.48 3.87
C PRO A 49 -22.24 33.17 3.27
N GLY A 50 -22.82 32.30 4.10
CA GLY A 50 -23.40 31.02 3.67
C GLY A 50 -24.73 31.17 2.91
N THR A 51 -25.07 30.13 2.14
CA THR A 51 -26.37 30.03 1.44
C THR A 51 -27.50 29.60 2.39
N VAL A 52 -27.17 28.79 3.40
CA VAL A 52 -28.08 28.39 4.48
C VAL A 52 -27.94 29.41 5.61
N LYS A 53 -28.91 30.32 5.72
CA LYS A 53 -28.94 31.37 6.75
C LYS A 53 -30.37 31.84 7.02
N ALA A 54 -30.56 32.48 8.17
CA ALA A 54 -31.82 33.06 8.57
C ALA A 54 -32.26 34.19 7.63
N ILE A 55 -33.57 34.35 7.49
CA ILE A 55 -34.19 35.39 6.64
C ILE A 55 -34.14 36.77 7.30
N SER A 56 -34.28 36.83 8.63
CA SER A 56 -34.41 38.09 9.37
C SER A 56 -33.59 38.17 10.67
N GLU A 57 -33.13 37.05 11.23
CA GLU A 57 -32.37 37.05 12.48
C GLU A 57 -30.96 37.64 12.29
N THR A 58 -30.57 38.55 13.18
CA THR A 58 -29.31 39.31 13.11
C THR A 58 -28.28 38.83 14.12
N GLY A 59 -28.71 38.14 15.19
CA GLY A 59 -27.83 37.57 16.19
C GLY A 59 -27.00 36.43 15.62
N VAL A 60 -25.67 36.56 15.66
CA VAL A 60 -24.76 35.50 15.18
C VAL A 60 -24.74 34.32 16.15
N CYS A 61 -24.67 34.60 17.46
CA CYS A 61 -24.51 33.56 18.47
C CYS A 61 -25.81 32.86 18.86
N ILE A 62 -26.99 33.40 18.50
CA ILE A 62 -28.28 32.88 18.97
C ILE A 62 -28.54 31.42 18.56
N PHE A 63 -27.93 30.96 17.48
CA PHE A 63 -28.07 29.58 17.01
C PHE A 63 -27.33 28.56 17.90
N CYS A 64 -26.44 29.03 18.79
CA CYS A 64 -25.66 28.20 19.70
C CYS A 64 -25.87 28.61 21.17
N HIS A 65 -25.95 29.90 21.46
CA HIS A 65 -25.98 30.46 22.81
C HIS A 65 -27.19 31.37 23.06
N ALA A 66 -27.74 31.32 24.28
CA ALA A 66 -28.77 32.24 24.75
C ALA A 66 -28.53 32.66 26.21
N PRO A 67 -28.67 33.95 26.53
CA PRO A 67 -28.50 34.45 27.90
C PRO A 67 -29.58 33.92 28.87
N HIS A 68 -30.77 33.56 28.36
CA HIS A 68 -31.88 33.00 29.13
C HIS A 68 -32.51 31.82 28.38
N ASN A 69 -33.14 30.90 29.11
CA ASN A 69 -33.76 29.67 28.59
C ASN A 69 -32.77 28.71 27.89
N ALA A 70 -31.48 28.85 28.17
CA ALA A 70 -30.46 27.89 27.78
C ALA A 70 -30.54 26.58 28.58
N THR A 71 -29.91 25.54 28.05
CA THR A 71 -29.71 24.26 28.75
C THR A 71 -28.39 24.25 29.54
N ALA A 72 -28.14 23.22 30.34
CA ALA A 72 -26.93 23.09 31.17
C ALA A 72 -25.80 22.26 30.51
N GLU A 73 -26.05 21.70 29.32
CA GLU A 73 -25.18 20.79 28.59
C GLU A 73 -23.91 21.48 28.07
N ALA A 74 -23.97 22.80 27.86
CA ALA A 74 -22.83 23.69 27.68
C ALA A 74 -23.20 25.11 28.11
N PRO A 75 -22.21 26.00 28.36
CA PRO A 75 -22.49 27.39 28.72
C PRO A 75 -23.47 28.05 27.76
N LEU A 76 -24.64 28.40 28.30
CA LEU A 76 -25.69 29.10 27.58
C LEU A 76 -26.24 28.35 26.34
N TRP A 77 -26.14 27.02 26.27
CA TRP A 77 -26.53 26.26 25.07
C TRP A 77 -28.01 26.45 24.69
N ASN A 78 -28.25 26.88 23.44
CA ASN A 78 -29.57 27.31 22.96
C ASN A 78 -30.25 26.33 21.99
N ARG A 79 -29.81 25.07 21.95
CA ARG A 79 -30.40 24.05 21.06
C ARG A 79 -31.04 22.91 21.83
N TYR A 80 -31.95 22.23 21.16
CA TYR A 80 -32.51 20.96 21.62
C TYR A 80 -31.54 19.82 21.30
N SER A 81 -31.56 18.76 22.12
CA SER A 81 -30.93 17.49 21.78
C SER A 81 -31.81 16.76 20.76
N SER A 82 -31.23 16.16 19.71
CA SER A 82 -32.00 15.38 18.74
C SER A 82 -32.65 14.16 19.35
N GLY A 83 -32.03 13.60 20.39
CA GLY A 83 -32.46 12.33 20.98
C GLY A 83 -32.24 11.14 20.04
N ALA A 84 -31.53 11.36 18.93
CA ALA A 84 -31.16 10.34 17.98
C ALA A 84 -30.26 9.29 18.64
N THR A 85 -30.42 8.05 18.18
CA THR A 85 -29.47 6.97 18.43
C THR A 85 -28.57 6.86 17.22
N TYR A 86 -27.26 6.85 17.45
CA TYR A 86 -26.26 6.84 16.40
C TYR A 86 -25.72 5.43 16.17
N THR A 87 -25.26 5.16 14.95
CA THR A 87 -24.40 4.02 14.63
C THR A 87 -22.94 4.48 14.79
N PRO A 88 -22.21 4.08 15.85
CA PRO A 88 -20.82 4.51 16.01
C PRO A 88 -19.87 3.76 15.07
N TYR A 89 -18.70 4.35 14.80
CA TYR A 89 -17.59 3.71 14.12
C TYR A 89 -17.23 2.33 14.71
N SER A 90 -16.96 1.37 13.83
CA SER A 90 -16.43 0.06 14.19
C SER A 90 -15.52 -0.49 13.09
N SER A 91 -14.48 -1.22 13.49
CA SER A 91 -13.55 -1.89 12.58
C SER A 91 -12.90 -3.08 13.30
N SER A 92 -12.51 -4.11 12.55
CA SER A 92 -11.70 -5.24 13.04
C SER A 92 -10.39 -4.82 13.70
N THR A 93 -9.84 -3.69 13.26
CA THR A 93 -8.59 -3.11 13.79
C THR A 93 -8.81 -2.12 14.93
N ALA A 94 -10.05 -1.73 15.22
CA ALA A 94 -10.35 -0.79 16.30
C ALA A 94 -10.26 -1.47 17.67
N GLN A 95 -9.34 -1.00 18.52
CA GLN A 95 -9.21 -1.49 19.89
C GLN A 95 -10.10 -0.74 20.89
N ALA A 96 -10.40 0.54 20.61
CA ALA A 96 -11.31 1.33 21.42
C ALA A 96 -12.78 0.92 21.18
N THR A 97 -13.59 0.95 22.24
CA THR A 97 -15.04 0.72 22.14
C THR A 97 -15.77 2.04 22.00
N MET A 98 -16.47 2.22 20.87
CA MET A 98 -17.22 3.44 20.58
C MET A 98 -18.62 3.37 21.18
N GLY A 99 -18.97 4.38 21.98
CA GLY A 99 -20.30 4.54 22.56
C GLY A 99 -21.18 5.53 21.80
N GLN A 100 -22.35 5.83 22.35
CA GLN A 100 -23.16 6.94 21.86
C GLN A 100 -22.44 8.29 22.07
N PRO A 101 -22.62 9.28 21.18
CA PRO A 101 -22.04 10.60 21.35
C PRO A 101 -22.39 11.26 22.69
N THR A 102 -21.38 11.84 23.34
CA THR A 102 -21.46 12.53 24.62
C THR A 102 -20.85 13.94 24.50
N GLY A 103 -20.89 14.70 25.60
CA GLY A 103 -20.15 15.97 25.72
C GLY A 103 -20.38 16.92 24.54
N ALA A 104 -19.29 17.53 24.07
CA ALA A 104 -19.32 18.50 22.98
C ALA A 104 -19.76 17.89 21.65
N SER A 105 -19.40 16.64 21.35
CA SER A 105 -19.81 15.97 20.10
C SER A 105 -21.33 15.90 19.96
N LYS A 106 -22.04 15.55 21.04
CA LYS A 106 -23.51 15.54 21.05
C LYS A 106 -24.12 16.92 20.74
N LEU A 107 -23.45 17.99 21.16
CA LEU A 107 -23.89 19.37 20.89
C LEU A 107 -23.69 19.73 19.41
N CYS A 108 -22.52 19.42 18.85
CA CYS A 108 -22.24 19.60 17.42
C CYS A 108 -23.26 18.84 16.57
N LEU A 109 -23.57 17.60 16.93
CA LEU A 109 -24.51 16.77 16.21
C LEU A 109 -25.94 17.31 16.23
N SER A 110 -26.35 18.14 17.20
CA SER A 110 -27.67 18.82 17.15
C SER A 110 -27.89 19.77 15.95
N CYS A 111 -26.83 20.02 15.18
CA CYS A 111 -26.88 20.61 13.83
C CYS A 111 -26.42 19.61 12.77
N HIS A 112 -25.29 18.94 13.04
CA HIS A 112 -24.55 18.14 12.05
C HIS A 112 -25.15 16.75 11.79
N ASP A 113 -26.09 16.28 12.61
CA ASP A 113 -26.87 15.07 12.35
C ASP A 113 -28.03 15.31 11.36
N GLY A 114 -28.32 16.57 11.03
CA GLY A 114 -29.37 16.95 10.08
C GLY A 114 -30.81 16.67 10.54
N THR A 115 -31.03 16.21 11.77
CA THR A 115 -32.34 15.79 12.29
C THR A 115 -33.17 16.93 12.87
N ILE A 116 -32.51 17.99 13.35
CA ILE A 116 -33.17 19.17 13.95
C ILE A 116 -33.03 20.36 13.01
N ALA A 117 -34.09 21.17 12.90
CA ALA A 117 -34.03 22.43 12.18
C ALA A 117 -32.99 23.39 12.81
N LEU A 118 -32.20 24.05 11.97
CA LEU A 118 -31.16 25.00 12.37
C LEU A 118 -31.76 26.19 13.14
N GLY A 119 -32.96 26.63 12.76
CA GLY A 119 -33.69 27.72 13.41
C GLY A 119 -34.43 27.33 14.70
N LEU A 120 -34.47 26.04 15.06
CA LEU A 120 -35.13 25.58 16.27
C LEU A 120 -34.22 25.79 17.49
N VAL A 121 -34.36 26.98 18.07
CA VAL A 121 -33.59 27.42 19.25
C VAL A 121 -34.51 27.55 20.48
N ARG A 122 -33.97 27.35 21.68
CA ARG A 122 -34.79 27.35 22.92
C ARG A 122 -35.25 28.72 23.36
N SER A 123 -34.52 29.76 23.01
CA SER A 123 -34.81 31.14 23.38
C SER A 123 -35.93 31.77 22.56
N ARG A 124 -36.56 31.02 21.65
CA ARG A 124 -37.65 31.48 20.79
C ARG A 124 -38.79 30.48 20.84
N ASP A 125 -40.03 30.99 20.91
CA ASP A 125 -41.24 30.15 20.87
C ASP A 125 -41.59 29.69 19.44
N THR A 126 -41.04 30.38 18.44
CA THR A 126 -41.21 30.08 17.01
C THR A 126 -39.85 29.84 16.36
N GLU A 127 -39.75 28.85 15.50
CA GLU A 127 -38.55 28.57 14.71
C GLU A 127 -38.11 29.81 13.92
N ILE A 128 -36.83 30.13 13.96
CA ILE A 128 -36.24 31.17 13.11
C ILE A 128 -36.27 30.66 11.67
N SER A 129 -36.95 31.38 10.77
CA SER A 129 -37.04 30.96 9.37
C SER A 129 -35.72 31.11 8.62
N PHE A 130 -35.36 30.10 7.83
CA PHE A 130 -34.16 30.06 6.98
C PHE A 130 -34.52 30.22 5.50
N ASN A 131 -33.59 30.78 4.74
CA ASN A 131 -33.59 30.68 3.29
C ASN A 131 -32.91 29.36 2.89
N GLY A 132 -33.52 28.57 2.00
CA GLY A 132 -33.05 27.25 1.63
C GLY A 132 -33.59 26.14 2.54
N SER A 133 -32.70 25.33 3.10
CA SER A 133 -33.07 24.20 3.96
C SER A 133 -33.25 24.62 5.41
N SER A 134 -34.30 24.12 6.08
CA SER A 134 -34.52 24.30 7.51
C SER A 134 -33.57 23.44 8.36
N THR A 135 -33.19 22.25 7.88
CA THR A 135 -32.15 21.39 8.46
C THR A 135 -30.83 21.52 7.68
N LEU A 136 -29.73 20.96 8.21
CA LEU A 136 -28.47 20.97 7.49
C LEU A 136 -28.60 20.17 6.17
N PRO A 137 -28.30 20.77 5.00
CA PRO A 137 -28.45 20.07 3.72
C PRO A 137 -27.57 18.82 3.63
N PRO A 138 -27.96 17.81 2.84
CA PRO A 138 -27.11 16.65 2.55
C PRO A 138 -25.72 17.05 2.00
N GLY A 139 -24.69 16.33 2.43
CA GLY A 139 -23.29 16.53 2.03
C GLY A 139 -22.34 16.29 3.20
N VAL A 140 -21.03 16.45 2.99
CA VAL A 140 -19.96 16.12 3.97
C VAL A 140 -20.04 16.85 5.32
N SER A 141 -20.87 17.90 5.43
CA SER A 141 -21.12 18.58 6.70
C SER A 141 -22.29 17.99 7.48
N ASN A 142 -23.19 17.26 6.83
CA ASN A 142 -24.30 16.56 7.45
C ASN A 142 -23.95 15.08 7.57
N LEU A 143 -23.47 14.71 8.76
CA LEU A 143 -23.02 13.36 9.11
C LEU A 143 -24.20 12.39 9.30
N GLY A 144 -25.41 12.92 9.50
CA GLY A 144 -26.55 12.08 9.82
C GLY A 144 -26.42 11.38 11.18
N THR A 145 -27.13 10.27 11.32
CA THR A 145 -27.09 9.42 12.53
C THR A 145 -26.23 8.18 12.36
N ASP A 146 -25.69 7.95 11.17
CA ASP A 146 -24.72 6.89 10.91
C ASP A 146 -23.33 7.52 10.91
N LEU A 147 -22.56 7.25 11.96
CA LEU A 147 -21.19 7.74 12.13
C LEU A 147 -20.18 6.62 11.86
N SER A 148 -20.61 5.55 11.18
CA SER A 148 -19.74 4.39 10.94
C SER A 148 -18.61 4.69 9.96
N ASP A 149 -18.73 5.74 9.16
CA ASP A 149 -17.75 6.24 8.19
C ASP A 149 -17.09 7.56 8.63
N ASP A 150 -17.22 7.92 9.91
CA ASP A 150 -16.62 9.10 10.52
C ASP A 150 -15.56 8.72 11.55
N HIS A 151 -14.55 9.60 11.70
CA HIS A 151 -13.52 9.43 12.71
C HIS A 151 -14.17 9.37 14.09
N PRO A 152 -13.87 8.33 14.89
CA PRO A 152 -14.56 8.09 16.14
C PRO A 152 -14.41 9.25 17.10
N ILE A 153 -15.49 9.52 17.84
CA ILE A 153 -15.59 10.52 18.91
C ILE A 153 -16.28 9.92 20.12
N SER A 154 -16.24 10.63 21.25
CA SER A 154 -16.89 10.24 22.52
C SER A 154 -16.40 8.90 23.10
N PHE A 155 -15.11 8.62 22.96
CA PHE A 155 -14.46 7.48 23.59
C PHE A 155 -13.21 7.94 24.37
N PRO A 156 -12.78 7.18 25.40
CA PRO A 156 -11.59 7.53 26.17
C PRO A 156 -10.32 7.30 25.35
N PHE A 157 -9.52 8.36 25.17
CA PHE A 157 -8.19 8.26 24.56
C PHE A 157 -7.14 8.31 25.69
N ASN A 158 -6.88 7.14 26.27
CA ASN A 158 -6.15 7.02 27.54
C ASN A 158 -4.90 6.13 27.44
N ASN A 159 -4.09 6.11 28.51
CA ASN A 159 -2.83 5.37 28.53
C ASN A 159 -3.00 3.85 28.30
N PRO A 160 -4.03 3.17 28.85
CA PRO A 160 -4.34 1.78 28.50
C PRO A 160 -4.51 1.56 27.00
N LEU A 161 -5.32 2.37 26.31
CA LEU A 161 -5.51 2.28 24.86
C LEU A 161 -4.19 2.48 24.09
N TYR A 162 -3.44 3.52 24.44
CA TYR A 162 -2.12 3.79 23.86
C TYR A 162 -1.16 2.59 23.98
N THR A 163 -1.11 1.97 25.17
CA THR A 163 -0.21 0.83 25.45
C THR A 163 -0.64 -0.43 24.71
N GLN A 164 -1.95 -0.64 24.57
CA GLN A 164 -2.52 -1.81 23.88
C GLN A 164 -2.31 -1.73 22.36
N ASP A 165 -2.41 -0.54 21.79
CA ASP A 165 -2.36 -0.32 20.34
C ASP A 165 -0.92 -0.33 19.83
N GLY A 166 -0.03 0.36 20.54
CA GLY A 166 1.39 0.46 20.16
C GLY A 166 1.68 1.38 18.98
N GLN A 167 0.67 1.86 18.25
CA GLN A 167 0.79 2.82 17.14
C GLN A 167 0.06 4.14 17.42
N LEU A 168 -0.26 4.42 18.68
CA LEU A 168 -0.77 5.70 19.14
C LEU A 168 0.35 6.51 19.81
N ASN A 169 0.18 7.82 19.90
CA ASN A 169 0.98 8.68 20.78
C ASN A 169 0.41 8.69 22.19
N ASN A 170 1.27 8.98 23.16
CA ASN A 170 0.86 9.07 24.55
C ASN A 170 -0.12 10.24 24.77
N PRO A 171 -1.34 10.00 25.29
CA PRO A 171 -2.35 11.04 25.52
C PRO A 171 -1.90 12.15 26.47
N ALA A 172 -0.98 11.86 27.41
CA ALA A 172 -0.45 12.87 28.32
C ALA A 172 0.36 13.97 27.60
N LEU A 173 0.76 13.74 26.34
CA LEU A 173 1.48 14.70 25.51
C LEU A 173 0.53 15.64 24.72
N LEU A 174 -0.78 15.39 24.73
CA LEU A 174 -1.81 16.23 24.09
C LEU A 174 -2.04 17.53 24.89
N THR A 175 -1.01 18.36 25.00
CA THR A 175 -1.01 19.65 25.69
C THR A 175 -1.14 20.85 24.74
N GLY A 176 -1.05 20.59 23.43
CA GLY A 176 -1.11 21.57 22.34
C GLY A 176 -2.52 21.94 21.93
N ALA A 177 -2.75 22.18 20.64
CA ALA A 177 -4.07 22.56 20.11
C ALA A 177 -5.10 21.42 20.20
N VAL A 178 -4.68 20.19 19.91
CA VAL A 178 -5.47 18.97 20.08
C VAL A 178 -5.53 18.63 21.56
N LYS A 179 -6.76 18.51 22.11
CA LYS A 179 -7.00 18.25 23.54
C LYS A 179 -8.19 17.31 23.74
N LEU A 180 -8.14 16.54 24.81
CA LEU A 180 -9.27 15.76 25.30
C LEU A 180 -10.20 16.62 26.15
N ASP A 181 -11.44 16.18 26.33
CA ASP A 181 -12.36 16.82 27.26
C ASP A 181 -11.99 16.54 28.73
N SER A 182 -12.77 17.08 29.66
CA SER A 182 -12.55 16.90 31.11
C SER A 182 -12.70 15.45 31.59
N ASN A 183 -13.28 14.56 30.78
CA ASN A 183 -13.43 13.14 31.06
C ASN A 183 -12.38 12.30 30.31
N GLU A 184 -11.35 12.94 29.74
CA GLU A 184 -10.30 12.29 28.93
C GLU A 184 -10.85 11.63 27.66
N ASN A 185 -12.01 12.08 27.16
CA ASN A 185 -12.57 11.61 25.91
C ASN A 185 -12.09 12.46 24.73
N LEU A 186 -11.85 11.78 23.60
CA LEU A 186 -11.70 12.45 22.31
C LEU A 186 -13.09 12.94 21.88
N GLN A 187 -13.21 14.21 21.52
CA GLN A 187 -14.47 14.84 21.11
C GLN A 187 -14.29 15.57 19.77
N CYS A 188 -15.38 16.04 19.17
CA CYS A 188 -15.29 16.94 18.00
C CYS A 188 -14.38 18.15 18.30
N THR A 189 -14.38 18.62 19.55
CA THR A 189 -13.54 19.74 20.00
C THR A 189 -12.06 19.42 20.13
N SER A 190 -11.66 18.15 20.00
CA SER A 190 -10.26 17.76 19.89
C SER A 190 -9.67 18.18 18.54
N CYS A 191 -10.51 18.26 17.49
CA CYS A 191 -10.10 18.64 16.13
C CYS A 191 -10.64 20.01 15.71
N HIS A 192 -11.79 20.43 16.26
CA HIS A 192 -12.47 21.68 15.88
C HIS A 192 -12.62 22.67 17.04
N ASN A 193 -12.37 23.96 16.79
CA ASN A 193 -12.72 25.04 17.70
C ASN A 193 -13.87 25.86 17.11
N PRO A 194 -15.11 25.74 17.61
CA PRO A 194 -16.27 26.42 17.02
C PRO A 194 -16.19 27.96 17.07
N HIS A 195 -15.23 28.54 17.79
CA HIS A 195 -15.06 29.99 17.92
C HIS A 195 -13.90 30.55 17.08
N ASP A 196 -13.10 29.70 16.44
CA ASP A 196 -11.90 30.12 15.71
C ASP A 196 -11.78 29.37 14.37
N ASN A 197 -11.95 30.10 13.28
CA ASN A 197 -11.86 29.56 11.92
C ASN A 197 -10.57 29.95 11.21
N GLN A 198 -9.50 30.31 11.94
CA GLN A 198 -8.25 30.77 11.33
C GLN A 198 -7.63 29.75 10.34
N TYR A 199 -7.82 28.46 10.57
CA TYR A 199 -7.30 27.37 9.72
C TYR A 199 -8.33 26.83 8.71
N GLY A 200 -9.52 27.45 8.63
CA GLY A 200 -10.65 26.90 7.88
C GLY A 200 -11.24 25.65 8.55
N LYS A 201 -12.47 25.28 8.16
CA LYS A 201 -13.24 24.16 8.75
C LYS A 201 -13.24 24.14 10.30
N PHE A 202 -13.02 25.30 10.94
CA PHE A 202 -12.81 25.43 12.38
C PHE A 202 -11.73 24.52 12.97
N LEU A 203 -10.72 24.10 12.20
CA LEU A 203 -9.67 23.23 12.73
C LEU A 203 -8.91 23.92 13.88
N VAL A 204 -8.49 23.16 14.90
CA VAL A 204 -7.71 23.70 16.02
C VAL A 204 -6.25 24.04 15.63
N MET A 205 -5.78 23.50 14.50
CA MET A 205 -4.46 23.75 13.92
C MET A 205 -4.47 23.52 12.41
N ASP A 206 -3.43 24.00 11.72
CA ASP A 206 -3.16 23.63 10.32
C ASP A 206 -2.90 22.11 10.22
N ASN A 207 -3.60 21.42 9.31
CA ASN A 207 -3.44 19.98 9.08
C ASN A 207 -2.48 19.63 7.95
N ARG A 208 -1.71 20.59 7.43
CA ARG A 208 -0.65 20.30 6.45
C ARG A 208 0.28 19.19 6.97
N ALA A 209 0.59 18.22 6.10
CA ALA A 209 1.35 17.01 6.43
C ALA A 209 0.73 16.16 7.56
N SER A 210 -0.60 16.24 7.71
CA SER A 210 -1.39 15.55 8.74
C SER A 210 -0.92 15.82 10.17
N ALA A 211 -0.52 17.07 10.44
CA ALA A 211 -0.04 17.50 11.75
C ALA A 211 -1.06 17.25 12.88
N MET A 212 -2.37 17.30 12.58
CA MET A 212 -3.41 16.97 13.56
C MET A 212 -3.51 15.45 13.78
N CYS A 213 -3.52 14.66 12.72
CA CYS A 213 -3.62 13.20 12.80
C CYS A 213 -2.43 12.63 13.59
N THR A 214 -1.23 13.12 13.30
CA THR A 214 0.02 12.68 13.94
C THR A 214 0.21 13.20 15.37
N ALA A 215 -0.74 13.99 15.89
CA ALA A 215 -0.80 14.25 17.33
C ALA A 215 -1.22 12.98 18.11
N CYS A 216 -2.07 12.14 17.52
CA CYS A 216 -2.58 10.92 18.15
C CYS A 216 -2.09 9.63 17.48
N HIS A 217 -1.95 9.61 16.17
CA HIS A 217 -1.57 8.42 15.39
C HIS A 217 -0.06 8.42 15.08
N ASN A 218 0.61 7.31 15.35
CA ASN A 218 2.02 7.08 15.08
C ASN A 218 2.22 5.68 14.48
N PRO A 219 1.77 5.46 13.23
CA PRO A 219 1.93 4.17 12.60
C PRO A 219 3.40 3.82 12.41
N THR A 220 3.71 2.53 12.52
CA THR A 220 5.06 2.00 12.30
C THR A 220 5.56 2.41 10.91
N GLY A 221 6.85 2.75 10.82
CA GLY A 221 7.46 3.16 9.55
C GLY A 221 7.13 4.57 9.04
N TRP A 222 6.12 5.25 9.61
CA TRP A 222 5.62 6.54 9.07
C TRP A 222 6.69 7.60 8.90
N THR A 223 7.69 7.66 9.79
CA THR A 223 8.80 8.63 9.68
C THR A 223 9.66 8.48 8.44
N GLY A 224 9.80 7.27 7.90
CA GLY A 224 10.68 6.96 6.77
C GLY A 224 9.95 6.68 5.45
N THR A 225 8.62 6.58 5.44
CA THR A 225 7.87 6.24 4.23
C THR A 225 7.95 7.31 3.15
N VAL A 226 7.92 6.86 1.89
CA VAL A 226 7.82 7.76 0.72
C VAL A 226 6.50 8.52 0.70
N HIS A 227 5.42 7.97 1.26
CA HIS A 227 4.11 8.65 1.31
C HIS A 227 4.08 9.82 2.29
N ARG A 228 4.99 9.86 3.27
CA ARG A 228 5.19 11.00 4.15
C ARG A 228 6.12 12.04 3.54
N THR A 229 7.14 11.61 2.80
CA THR A 229 8.30 12.46 2.44
C THR A 229 8.27 12.99 1.00
N SER A 230 7.43 12.41 0.14
CA SER A 230 7.38 12.75 -1.29
C SER A 230 6.80 14.13 -1.54
N THR A 231 7.52 14.98 -2.27
CA THR A 231 7.01 16.26 -2.77
C THR A 231 6.38 16.15 -4.16
N ALA A 232 6.05 14.93 -4.62
CA ALA A 232 5.45 14.72 -5.92
C ALA A 232 4.09 15.43 -6.03
N THR A 233 3.82 15.96 -7.21
CA THR A 233 2.61 16.72 -7.52
C THR A 233 1.79 15.98 -8.57
N TRP A 234 0.48 16.16 -8.50
CA TRP A 234 -0.44 15.74 -9.55
C TRP A 234 -0.21 16.52 -10.85
N ASN A 235 -0.26 15.83 -11.98
CA ASN A 235 -0.07 16.41 -13.32
C ASN A 235 -1.32 17.11 -13.90
N GLY A 236 -2.45 17.10 -13.18
CA GLY A 236 -3.72 17.71 -13.59
C GLY A 236 -4.64 16.82 -14.44
N GLN A 237 -4.28 15.56 -14.69
CA GLN A 237 -5.13 14.58 -15.40
C GLN A 237 -6.06 13.83 -14.47
N LEU A 238 -7.31 13.60 -14.87
CA LEU A 238 -8.27 12.90 -14.02
C LEU A 238 -7.88 11.43 -13.75
N PRO A 239 -8.21 10.89 -12.56
CA PRO A 239 -8.88 11.56 -11.45
C PRO A 239 -7.93 12.47 -10.64
N ASP A 240 -8.48 13.53 -10.04
CA ASP A 240 -7.76 14.30 -9.01
C ASP A 240 -7.57 13.39 -7.78
N PRO A 241 -6.33 13.12 -7.31
CA PRO A 241 -6.09 12.30 -6.14
C PRO A 241 -6.54 12.96 -4.83
N TRP A 242 -6.71 14.29 -4.78
CA TRP A 242 -6.97 15.03 -3.54
C TRP A 242 -8.17 15.98 -3.65
N PRO A 243 -9.37 15.49 -4.01
CA PRO A 243 -10.53 16.36 -4.28
C PRO A 243 -11.05 17.12 -3.05
N HIS A 244 -10.62 16.75 -1.84
CA HIS A 244 -11.13 17.25 -0.57
C HIS A 244 -10.15 18.16 0.19
N THR A 245 -8.95 18.36 -0.33
CA THR A 245 -7.94 19.27 0.22
C THR A 245 -7.58 20.37 -0.80
N ALA A 246 -6.89 21.41 -0.35
CA ALA A 246 -6.31 22.43 -1.23
C ALA A 246 -4.80 22.18 -1.49
N TYR A 247 -4.27 21.06 -1.00
CA TYR A 247 -2.85 20.74 -1.04
C TYR A 247 -2.50 20.05 -2.35
N THR A 248 -1.32 20.36 -2.89
CA THR A 248 -0.92 19.93 -4.24
C THR A 248 0.22 18.90 -4.24
N THR A 249 0.66 18.43 -3.07
CA THR A 249 1.76 17.47 -2.95
C THR A 249 1.36 16.27 -2.10
N VAL A 250 2.01 15.13 -2.35
CA VAL A 250 1.85 13.93 -1.51
C VAL A 250 2.19 14.24 -0.04
N PHE A 251 3.30 14.95 0.21
CA PHE A 251 3.75 15.36 1.55
C PHE A 251 2.70 16.21 2.28
N ASP A 252 2.11 17.20 1.60
CA ASP A 252 1.18 18.12 2.24
C ASP A 252 -0.17 17.44 2.57
N ASN A 253 -0.61 16.50 1.72
CA ASN A 253 -1.82 15.70 1.96
C ASN A 253 -1.62 14.59 3.01
N ALA A 254 -0.43 13.97 3.06
CA ALA A 254 -0.06 12.94 4.03
C ALA A 254 -1.12 11.85 4.25
N CYS A 255 -1.74 11.73 5.42
CA CYS A 255 -2.77 10.71 5.70
C CYS A 255 -4.01 10.89 4.80
N GLU A 256 -4.35 12.12 4.42
CA GLU A 256 -5.50 12.44 3.56
C GLU A 256 -5.29 12.00 2.09
N ASN A 257 -4.07 11.54 1.72
CA ASN A 257 -3.88 10.84 0.45
C ASN A 257 -4.80 9.60 0.34
N CYS A 258 -5.07 8.92 1.46
CA CYS A 258 -5.80 7.65 1.48
C CYS A 258 -6.99 7.64 2.44
N HIS A 259 -6.95 8.44 3.51
CA HIS A 259 -7.98 8.46 4.54
C HIS A 259 -8.87 9.70 4.47
N LEU A 260 -10.15 9.54 4.77
CA LEU A 260 -11.11 10.62 4.88
C LEU A 260 -11.70 10.65 6.30
N PRO A 261 -11.47 11.71 7.11
CA PRO A 261 -11.94 11.73 8.49
C PRO A 261 -13.47 11.73 8.65
N HIS A 262 -14.24 12.16 7.65
CA HIS A 262 -15.69 12.22 7.73
C HIS A 262 -16.33 11.81 6.41
N SER A 263 -17.41 11.04 6.47
CA SER A 263 -18.10 10.50 5.29
C SER A 263 -17.17 9.68 4.36
N ALA A 264 -16.33 8.84 4.95
CA ALA A 264 -15.41 7.97 4.22
C ALA A 264 -16.14 7.03 3.25
N GLY A 265 -15.49 6.69 2.13
CA GLY A 265 -16.09 5.78 1.14
C GLY A 265 -16.32 4.37 1.69
N GLY A 266 -15.48 3.93 2.64
CA GLY A 266 -15.65 2.69 3.39
C GLY A 266 -15.72 2.94 4.91
N PRO A 267 -16.64 2.28 5.64
CA PRO A 267 -16.83 2.52 7.08
C PRO A 267 -15.67 1.98 7.92
N ALA A 268 -14.93 0.97 7.44
CA ALA A 268 -13.75 0.49 8.14
C ALA A 268 -12.50 1.28 7.70
N ARG A 269 -11.65 1.66 8.66
CA ARG A 269 -10.33 2.30 8.44
C ARG A 269 -10.37 3.67 7.76
N LEU A 270 -11.59 4.17 7.48
CA LEU A 270 -11.87 5.52 6.97
C LEU A 270 -11.15 5.83 5.66
N MET A 271 -11.18 4.89 4.71
CA MET A 271 -10.56 5.07 3.40
C MET A 271 -11.38 6.00 2.50
N ASN A 272 -10.72 6.78 1.63
CA ASN A 272 -11.38 7.67 0.66
C ASN A 272 -12.40 6.90 -0.20
N ASN A 273 -12.08 5.67 -0.59
CA ASN A 273 -12.93 4.76 -1.34
C ASN A 273 -13.08 3.42 -0.61
N ALA A 274 -14.25 2.78 -0.74
CA ALA A 274 -14.49 1.44 -0.20
C ALA A 274 -13.56 0.38 -0.81
N ILE A 275 -13.29 0.47 -2.11
CA ILE A 275 -12.38 -0.44 -2.81
C ILE A 275 -10.95 0.02 -2.55
N SER A 276 -10.13 -0.85 -1.96
CA SER A 276 -8.74 -0.61 -1.57
C SER A 276 -7.90 -0.01 -2.70
N GLU A 277 -7.89 -0.63 -3.88
CA GLU A 277 -7.11 -0.21 -5.05
C GLU A 277 -7.44 1.21 -5.54
N GLU A 278 -8.70 1.63 -5.40
CA GLU A 278 -9.14 2.98 -5.81
C GLU A 278 -8.56 4.08 -4.90
N ASN A 279 -7.97 3.72 -3.75
CA ASN A 279 -7.19 4.62 -2.92
C ASN A 279 -5.72 4.74 -3.39
N CYS A 280 -5.23 3.78 -4.19
CA CYS A 280 -3.86 3.77 -4.70
C CYS A 280 -3.78 4.34 -6.13
N PHE A 281 -4.72 3.94 -6.99
CA PHE A 281 -4.69 4.22 -8.41
C PHE A 281 -4.66 5.71 -8.82
N PRO A 282 -5.34 6.65 -8.14
CA PRO A 282 -5.25 8.07 -8.50
C PRO A 282 -3.83 8.64 -8.48
N CYS A 283 -2.92 8.00 -7.72
CA CYS A 283 -1.50 8.35 -7.71
C CYS A 283 -0.64 7.40 -8.55
N HIS A 284 -1.00 6.11 -8.60
CA HIS A 284 -0.22 5.03 -9.20
C HIS A 284 -0.64 4.64 -10.64
N ASP A 285 -1.37 5.52 -11.32
CA ASP A 285 -1.76 5.43 -12.74
C ASP A 285 -0.83 6.24 -13.67
N GLY A 286 0.27 6.79 -13.14
CA GLY A 286 1.17 7.67 -13.87
C GLY A 286 0.90 9.18 -13.67
N ASN A 287 -0.14 9.55 -12.90
CA ASN A 287 -0.50 10.95 -12.69
C ASN A 287 0.26 11.66 -11.57
N VAL A 288 0.75 10.91 -10.58
CA VAL A 288 1.59 11.40 -9.49
C VAL A 288 2.90 10.61 -9.43
N ALA A 289 2.80 9.29 -9.34
CA ALA A 289 3.94 8.39 -9.46
C ALA A 289 4.42 8.36 -10.92
N GLN A 290 5.74 8.24 -11.12
CA GLN A 290 6.32 8.21 -12.48
C GLN A 290 5.98 6.93 -13.25
N LYS A 291 5.56 5.86 -12.57
CA LYS A 291 5.22 4.57 -13.16
C LYS A 291 3.72 4.37 -13.04
N ASP A 292 3.11 3.97 -14.15
CA ASP A 292 1.73 3.52 -14.21
C ASP A 292 1.69 2.03 -13.87
N ILE A 293 1.33 1.73 -12.63
CA ILE A 293 1.14 0.37 -12.14
C ILE A 293 -0.28 -0.11 -12.47
N LYS A 294 -1.25 0.80 -12.52
CA LYS A 294 -2.65 0.48 -12.84
C LYS A 294 -2.77 -0.25 -14.18
N SER A 295 -2.06 0.19 -15.21
CA SER A 295 -2.14 -0.46 -16.53
C SER A 295 -1.55 -1.87 -16.58
N GLU A 296 -0.68 -2.25 -15.65
CA GLU A 296 -0.12 -3.60 -15.58
C GLU A 296 -1.17 -4.65 -15.28
N PHE A 297 -2.21 -4.28 -14.53
CA PHE A 297 -3.32 -5.17 -14.18
C PHE A 297 -4.32 -5.40 -15.34
N ASN A 298 -4.12 -4.76 -16.49
CA ASN A 298 -4.87 -5.04 -17.73
C ASN A 298 -4.23 -6.17 -18.57
N LYS A 299 -3.10 -6.74 -18.12
CA LYS A 299 -2.38 -7.79 -18.85
C LYS A 299 -3.04 -9.17 -18.69
N ILE A 300 -2.61 -10.12 -19.50
CA ILE A 300 -3.20 -11.47 -19.59
C ILE A 300 -2.96 -12.29 -18.31
N SER A 301 -1.82 -12.10 -17.65
CA SER A 301 -1.47 -12.80 -16.41
C SER A 301 -1.16 -11.78 -15.33
N VAL A 302 -1.95 -11.75 -14.26
CA VAL A 302 -1.88 -10.75 -13.19
C VAL A 302 -2.15 -11.39 -11.84
N HIS A 303 -1.74 -10.71 -10.77
CA HIS A 303 -2.35 -10.93 -9.46
C HIS A 303 -3.77 -10.32 -9.50
N PRO A 304 -4.85 -11.08 -9.21
CA PRO A 304 -6.22 -10.64 -9.43
C PRO A 304 -6.72 -9.70 -8.31
N ILE A 305 -6.32 -8.43 -8.38
CA ILE A 305 -6.72 -7.37 -7.42
C ILE A 305 -8.13 -6.79 -7.65
N ALA A 306 -8.84 -7.25 -8.68
CA ALA A 306 -10.14 -6.70 -9.06
C ALA A 306 -11.34 -7.49 -8.49
N ASP A 307 -11.07 -8.64 -7.87
CA ASP A 307 -12.08 -9.58 -7.38
C ASP A 307 -12.41 -9.30 -5.90
N THR A 308 -13.21 -8.25 -5.66
CA THR A 308 -13.85 -7.86 -4.37
C THR A 308 -12.94 -7.63 -3.15
N ASP A 309 -13.03 -6.44 -2.55
CA ASP A 309 -12.40 -6.07 -1.27
C ASP A 309 -12.79 -7.06 -0.15
N VAL A 310 -11.87 -7.97 0.15
CA VAL A 310 -12.02 -8.97 1.22
C VAL A 310 -10.85 -8.95 2.20
N HIS A 311 -9.85 -8.09 1.98
CA HIS A 311 -8.69 -8.03 2.86
C HIS A 311 -9.07 -7.42 4.20
N ASP A 312 -8.80 -8.19 5.25
CA ASP A 312 -8.83 -7.69 6.61
C ASP A 312 -7.46 -7.88 7.27
N PRO A 313 -6.86 -6.85 7.90
CA PRO A 313 -5.57 -6.99 8.57
C PRO A 313 -5.53 -8.04 9.71
N THR A 314 -6.70 -8.50 10.16
CA THR A 314 -6.86 -9.54 11.19
C THR A 314 -7.20 -10.93 10.65
N GLU A 315 -7.22 -11.10 9.31
CA GLU A 315 -7.46 -12.40 8.69
C GLU A 315 -6.33 -13.41 8.95
N ASP A 316 -6.61 -14.69 8.67
CA ASP A 316 -5.59 -15.74 8.72
C ASP A 316 -4.49 -15.46 7.69
N LEU A 317 -3.23 -15.45 8.11
CA LEU A 317 -2.12 -15.03 7.26
C LEU A 317 -1.86 -16.00 6.08
N ILE A 318 -2.15 -17.30 6.27
CA ILE A 318 -1.74 -18.39 5.35
C ILE A 318 -2.94 -18.89 4.52
N ASN A 319 -4.11 -18.97 5.14
CA ASN A 319 -5.33 -19.53 4.58
C ASN A 319 -6.53 -18.57 4.68
N PRO A 320 -6.39 -17.30 4.27
CA PRO A 320 -7.56 -16.45 4.12
C PRO A 320 -8.43 -16.95 2.94
N PRO A 321 -9.69 -16.49 2.81
CA PRO A 321 -10.41 -16.56 1.54
C PRO A 321 -9.49 -16.05 0.42
N ARG A 322 -9.44 -16.75 -0.72
CA ARG A 322 -8.45 -16.44 -1.75
C ARG A 322 -8.70 -15.06 -2.37
N HIS A 323 -7.78 -14.13 -2.16
CA HIS A 323 -7.74 -12.81 -2.78
C HIS A 323 -6.29 -12.29 -2.81
N VAL A 324 -6.11 -11.10 -3.38
CA VAL A 324 -4.87 -10.35 -3.29
C VAL A 324 -5.19 -8.87 -3.49
N GLU A 325 -4.62 -8.03 -2.66
CA GLU A 325 -4.76 -6.58 -2.67
C GLU A 325 -3.38 -5.93 -2.69
N CYS A 326 -3.32 -4.62 -2.97
CA CYS A 326 -2.05 -3.88 -2.89
C CYS A 326 -1.38 -4.01 -1.51
N VAL A 327 -2.20 -3.98 -0.45
CA VAL A 327 -1.77 -4.03 0.95
C VAL A 327 -1.35 -5.42 1.43
N ASP A 328 -1.63 -6.48 0.65
CA ASP A 328 -1.10 -7.81 0.96
C ASP A 328 0.40 -7.94 0.72
N CYS A 329 0.93 -7.09 -0.17
CA CYS A 329 2.33 -7.06 -0.54
C CYS A 329 3.07 -5.83 -0.03
N HIS A 330 2.37 -4.76 0.35
CA HIS A 330 2.95 -3.47 0.69
C HIS A 330 2.33 -2.89 1.95
N ASP A 331 3.16 -2.31 2.82
CA ASP A 331 2.70 -1.41 3.86
C ASP A 331 2.90 0.05 3.39
N SER A 332 1.80 0.77 3.16
CA SER A 332 1.86 2.18 2.71
C SER A 332 2.45 3.13 3.76
N HIS A 333 2.34 2.79 5.05
CA HIS A 333 2.91 3.55 6.16
C HIS A 333 4.41 3.33 6.32
N ALA A 334 4.99 2.25 5.79
CA ALA A 334 6.41 1.94 5.95
C ALA A 334 7.24 1.90 4.64
N ALA A 335 6.58 1.70 3.49
CA ALA A 335 7.24 1.55 2.20
C ALA A 335 8.19 2.72 1.87
N ASN A 336 9.40 2.38 1.42
CA ASN A 336 10.43 3.35 1.11
C ASN A 336 11.33 2.92 -0.07
N ALA A 337 12.25 3.80 -0.48
CA ALA A 337 13.06 3.63 -1.68
C ALA A 337 14.37 2.83 -1.47
N VAL A 338 14.58 2.21 -0.30
CA VAL A 338 15.80 1.43 -0.04
C VAL A 338 15.88 0.23 -0.99
N THR A 339 16.97 0.10 -1.72
CA THR A 339 17.22 -1.06 -2.59
C THR A 339 17.86 -2.20 -1.82
N ALA A 340 17.60 -3.44 -2.23
CA ALA A 340 18.21 -4.64 -1.64
C ALA A 340 18.77 -5.57 -2.72
N SER A 341 19.71 -6.44 -2.31
CA SER A 341 20.23 -7.54 -3.13
C SER A 341 19.74 -8.88 -2.60
N ALA A 342 19.53 -9.84 -3.50
CA ALA A 342 18.94 -11.12 -3.13
C ALA A 342 19.76 -11.82 -2.02
N PRO A 343 19.09 -12.45 -1.03
CA PRO A 343 17.64 -12.65 -0.93
C PRO A 343 16.87 -11.56 -0.18
N TYR A 344 17.53 -10.51 0.30
CA TYR A 344 16.93 -9.51 1.21
C TYR A 344 15.75 -8.75 0.58
N ALA A 345 14.71 -8.51 1.37
CA ALA A 345 13.58 -7.69 0.95
C ALA A 345 14.01 -6.22 0.75
N SER A 346 13.40 -5.53 -0.22
CA SER A 346 13.65 -4.11 -0.46
C SER A 346 12.78 -3.22 0.44
N GLY A 347 13.08 -1.93 0.45
CA GLY A 347 12.32 -0.87 1.13
C GLY A 347 10.83 -0.84 0.76
N ALA A 348 10.46 -1.33 -0.42
CA ALA A 348 9.08 -1.40 -0.86
C ALA A 348 8.24 -2.44 -0.08
N LEU A 349 8.89 -3.37 0.63
CA LEU A 349 8.27 -4.48 1.35
C LEU A 349 8.53 -4.42 2.87
N VAL A 350 8.90 -3.25 3.39
CA VAL A 350 9.13 -3.05 4.84
C VAL A 350 7.81 -3.16 5.59
N ASP A 351 7.87 -3.69 6.81
CA ASP A 351 6.71 -3.95 7.69
C ASP A 351 5.64 -4.90 7.10
N VAL A 352 6.01 -5.67 6.06
CA VAL A 352 5.12 -6.66 5.45
C VAL A 352 5.30 -8.01 6.16
N LYS A 353 4.18 -8.64 6.54
CA LYS A 353 4.16 -9.99 7.12
C LYS A 353 4.43 -11.06 6.06
N GLY A 354 4.97 -12.21 6.48
CA GLY A 354 5.22 -13.31 5.56
C GLY A 354 5.39 -14.66 6.25
N VAL A 355 5.92 -15.63 5.50
CA VAL A 355 6.20 -17.00 5.97
C VAL A 355 7.64 -17.37 5.65
N ASN A 356 8.41 -17.77 6.65
CA ASN A 356 9.81 -18.13 6.46
C ASN A 356 9.99 -19.52 5.81
N SER A 357 11.24 -19.89 5.50
CA SER A 357 11.55 -21.18 4.86
C SER A 357 11.20 -22.43 5.68
N SER A 358 10.99 -22.29 7.00
CA SER A 358 10.49 -23.38 7.86
C SER A 358 8.95 -23.46 7.91
N GLY A 359 8.23 -22.55 7.25
CA GLY A 359 6.77 -22.49 7.29
C GLY A 359 6.21 -21.77 8.52
N SER A 360 7.01 -20.94 9.19
CA SER A 360 6.55 -20.14 10.33
C SER A 360 6.26 -18.71 9.89
N GLU A 361 5.19 -18.14 10.44
CA GLU A 361 4.84 -16.74 10.23
C GLU A 361 5.92 -15.81 10.77
N VAL A 362 6.17 -14.72 10.04
CA VAL A 362 7.05 -13.62 10.45
C VAL A 362 6.28 -12.31 10.39
N ASN A 363 6.39 -11.50 11.45
CA ASN A 363 5.70 -10.21 11.54
C ASN A 363 6.26 -9.19 10.55
N GLU A 364 7.55 -9.27 10.24
CA GLU A 364 8.20 -8.48 9.21
C GLU A 364 9.16 -9.39 8.44
N ILE A 365 9.05 -9.39 7.11
CA ILE A 365 9.94 -10.17 6.25
C ILE A 365 11.35 -9.60 6.26
N THR A 366 12.34 -10.49 6.28
CA THR A 366 13.75 -10.14 6.03
C THR A 366 14.13 -10.44 4.58
N PHE A 367 13.53 -11.47 3.98
CA PHE A 367 13.84 -11.95 2.65
C PHE A 367 12.62 -11.89 1.72
N GLN A 368 12.81 -11.51 0.44
CA GLN A 368 11.69 -11.33 -0.49
C GLN A 368 10.83 -12.60 -0.65
N TYR A 369 11.45 -13.78 -0.61
CA TYR A 369 10.72 -15.04 -0.76
C TYR A 369 9.70 -15.28 0.36
N GLU A 370 9.86 -14.65 1.53
CA GLU A 370 8.98 -14.85 2.67
C GLU A 370 7.59 -14.26 2.41
N LEU A 371 7.51 -13.15 1.67
CA LEU A 371 6.25 -12.62 1.17
C LEU A 371 5.61 -13.60 0.20
N CYS A 372 6.37 -14.12 -0.77
CA CYS A 372 5.83 -15.06 -1.75
C CYS A 372 5.29 -16.34 -1.08
N PHE A 373 5.97 -16.83 -0.05
CA PHE A 373 5.57 -18.02 0.68
C PHE A 373 4.25 -17.84 1.45
N ARG A 374 3.86 -16.61 1.82
CA ARG A 374 2.55 -16.33 2.44
C ARG A 374 1.41 -17.00 1.68
N CYS A 375 1.41 -16.90 0.35
CA CYS A 375 0.35 -17.45 -0.51
C CYS A 375 0.79 -18.68 -1.32
N HIS A 376 2.07 -18.76 -1.73
CA HIS A 376 2.56 -19.80 -2.64
C HIS A 376 3.22 -21.00 -1.94
N ALA A 377 3.34 -20.99 -0.60
CA ALA A 377 3.88 -22.12 0.16
C ALA A 377 2.77 -22.98 0.80
N ASP A 378 2.40 -22.70 2.04
CA ASP A 378 1.56 -23.61 2.84
C ASP A 378 0.05 -23.42 2.62
N SER A 379 -0.36 -22.36 1.93
CA SER A 379 -1.78 -22.05 1.68
C SER A 379 -2.54 -23.22 1.04
N LEU A 380 -3.72 -23.53 1.56
CA LEU A 380 -4.56 -24.60 1.01
C LEU A 380 -5.20 -24.23 -0.34
N ASN A 381 -5.27 -22.93 -0.67
CA ASN A 381 -5.95 -22.39 -1.85
C ASN A 381 -5.03 -22.18 -3.07
N LYS A 382 -3.83 -22.79 -3.06
CA LYS A 382 -2.87 -22.73 -4.16
C LYS A 382 -3.43 -23.31 -5.47
N GLY A 383 -2.94 -22.78 -6.59
CA GLY A 383 -3.27 -23.30 -7.92
C GLY A 383 -2.72 -24.71 -8.16
N ALA A 384 -3.30 -25.40 -9.14
CA ALA A 384 -2.76 -26.64 -9.69
C ALA A 384 -1.42 -26.39 -10.41
N PRO A 385 -0.54 -27.39 -10.53
CA PRO A 385 0.70 -27.24 -11.28
C PRO A 385 0.39 -26.96 -12.77
N LEU A 386 1.15 -26.05 -13.38
CA LEU A 386 0.99 -25.71 -14.81
C LEU A 386 1.58 -26.78 -15.76
N VAL A 387 2.44 -27.64 -15.24
CA VAL A 387 3.06 -28.76 -15.97
C VAL A 387 2.79 -30.03 -15.19
N ASN A 388 2.33 -31.08 -15.87
CA ASN A 388 2.10 -32.38 -15.23
C ASN A 388 3.45 -33.05 -14.92
N ARG A 389 3.91 -32.92 -13.67
CA ARG A 389 5.22 -33.40 -13.24
C ARG A 389 5.20 -34.87 -12.78
N GLN A 390 6.32 -35.57 -12.97
CA GLN A 390 6.55 -36.87 -12.36
C GLN A 390 6.52 -36.79 -10.81
N PHE A 391 7.16 -35.77 -10.25
CA PHE A 391 7.16 -35.46 -8.83
C PHE A 391 6.39 -34.16 -8.64
N VAL A 392 5.12 -34.25 -8.26
CA VAL A 392 4.26 -33.09 -8.06
C VAL A 392 4.52 -32.50 -6.67
N GLU A 393 4.93 -31.24 -6.65
CA GLU A 393 5.00 -30.40 -5.47
C GLU A 393 4.48 -29.02 -5.89
N THR A 394 3.62 -28.41 -5.09
CA THR A 394 3.06 -27.06 -5.38
C THR A 394 3.31 -26.08 -4.24
N ASN A 395 3.94 -26.54 -3.15
CA ASN A 395 4.38 -25.69 -2.06
C ASN A 395 5.77 -25.15 -2.39
N THR A 396 5.86 -23.87 -2.76
CA THR A 396 7.10 -23.30 -3.32
C THR A 396 8.26 -23.25 -2.33
N ARG A 397 8.04 -23.18 -1.01
CA ARG A 397 9.14 -23.31 -0.04
C ARG A 397 9.69 -24.74 0.01
N LEU A 398 8.86 -25.75 -0.30
CA LEU A 398 9.31 -27.14 -0.42
C LEU A 398 10.01 -27.38 -1.76
N GLU A 399 9.53 -26.80 -2.86
CA GLU A 399 10.20 -26.85 -4.16
C GLU A 399 11.61 -26.26 -4.11
N THR A 400 11.77 -25.14 -3.39
CA THR A 400 13.04 -24.39 -3.27
C THR A 400 13.86 -24.71 -2.02
N SER A 401 13.48 -25.74 -1.27
CA SER A 401 14.14 -26.13 -0.02
C SER A 401 15.62 -26.46 -0.22
N LEU A 402 16.47 -25.98 0.68
CA LEU A 402 17.91 -26.29 0.68
C LEU A 402 18.21 -27.78 0.91
N SER A 403 17.24 -28.55 1.42
CA SER A 403 17.37 -30.01 1.56
C SER A 403 17.29 -30.74 0.22
N ASN A 404 16.66 -30.16 -0.80
CA ASN A 404 16.42 -30.80 -2.09
C ASN A 404 17.73 -31.12 -2.83
N GLN A 405 17.77 -32.19 -3.62
CA GLN A 405 18.94 -32.55 -4.42
C GLN A 405 19.23 -31.52 -5.53
N SER A 406 18.23 -30.77 -5.99
CA SER A 406 18.42 -29.61 -6.86
C SER A 406 17.32 -28.57 -6.67
N TYR A 407 17.69 -27.30 -6.88
CA TYR A 407 16.81 -26.14 -6.81
C TYR A 407 17.49 -24.93 -7.48
N HIS A 408 16.69 -23.96 -7.93
CA HIS A 408 17.21 -22.62 -8.23
C HIS A 408 17.46 -21.83 -6.93
N PRO A 409 18.50 -20.97 -6.89
CA PRO A 409 19.01 -20.41 -5.65
C PRO A 409 18.20 -19.20 -5.16
N ILE A 410 16.98 -19.45 -4.66
CA ILE A 410 16.09 -18.41 -4.10
C ILE A 410 16.32 -18.24 -2.60
N VAL A 411 16.24 -19.34 -1.84
CA VAL A 411 16.44 -19.34 -0.38
C VAL A 411 17.92 -19.31 -0.01
N GLY A 412 18.78 -19.82 -0.88
CA GLY A 412 20.22 -19.90 -0.65
C GLY A 412 20.96 -20.43 -1.87
N VAL A 413 22.28 -20.56 -1.74
CA VAL A 413 23.18 -20.99 -2.82
C VAL A 413 22.80 -22.37 -3.36
N GLY A 414 22.78 -22.52 -4.69
CA GLY A 414 22.41 -23.77 -5.35
C GLY A 414 23.42 -24.90 -5.10
N LYS A 415 22.95 -26.15 -5.14
CA LYS A 415 23.81 -27.33 -4.86
C LYS A 415 24.78 -27.70 -5.98
N ASN A 416 24.50 -27.35 -7.23
CA ASN A 416 25.31 -27.81 -8.36
C ASN A 416 26.55 -26.92 -8.56
N PRO A 417 27.77 -27.43 -8.30
CA PRO A 417 28.99 -26.65 -8.50
C PRO A 417 29.36 -26.48 -9.98
N ASN A 418 28.71 -27.20 -10.89
CA ASN A 418 29.07 -27.29 -12.30
C ASN A 418 27.89 -26.86 -13.20
N VAL A 419 27.77 -25.55 -13.45
CA VAL A 419 26.75 -24.97 -14.33
C VAL A 419 27.43 -24.26 -15.53
N PRO A 420 27.94 -25.00 -16.53
CA PRO A 420 28.77 -24.43 -17.61
C PRO A 420 27.98 -23.51 -18.55
N SER A 421 26.66 -23.54 -18.52
CA SER A 421 25.83 -22.59 -19.25
C SER A 421 25.64 -21.27 -18.50
N LEU A 422 25.93 -21.17 -17.21
CA LEU A 422 25.66 -19.95 -16.44
C LEU A 422 26.47 -18.76 -17.00
N ILE A 423 25.81 -17.63 -17.24
CA ILE A 423 26.44 -16.43 -17.82
C ILE A 423 26.72 -15.37 -16.76
N SER A 424 27.79 -14.59 -16.97
CA SER A 424 28.12 -13.42 -16.15
C SER A 424 26.95 -12.43 -16.11
N PRO A 425 26.66 -11.79 -14.95
CA PRO A 425 27.45 -11.81 -13.71
C PRO A 425 27.15 -12.99 -12.77
N TYR A 426 26.28 -13.92 -13.15
CA TYR A 426 25.90 -15.03 -12.29
C TYR A 426 27.04 -16.05 -12.13
N THR A 427 27.13 -16.58 -10.92
CA THR A 427 28.06 -17.64 -10.52
C THR A 427 27.29 -18.71 -9.77
N THR A 428 27.90 -19.87 -9.53
CA THR A 428 27.26 -20.94 -8.76
C THR A 428 26.99 -20.56 -7.30
N SER A 429 27.58 -19.45 -6.81
CA SER A 429 27.28 -18.85 -5.50
C SER A 429 26.23 -17.75 -5.54
N SER A 430 25.69 -17.40 -6.70
CA SER A 430 24.66 -16.37 -6.80
C SER A 430 23.34 -16.84 -6.18
N ILE A 431 22.65 -15.90 -5.54
CA ILE A 431 21.26 -16.01 -5.09
C ILE A 431 20.44 -15.07 -5.98
N ILE A 432 19.24 -15.49 -6.35
CA ILE A 432 18.31 -14.74 -7.20
C ILE A 432 16.99 -14.50 -6.47
N TYR A 433 16.19 -13.57 -6.97
CA TYR A 433 14.86 -13.27 -6.46
C TYR A 433 13.78 -14.13 -7.12
N CYS A 434 12.61 -14.28 -6.48
CA CYS A 434 11.41 -14.78 -7.15
C CYS A 434 11.07 -13.89 -8.37
N THR A 435 11.24 -12.57 -8.18
CA THR A 435 11.01 -11.54 -9.19
C THR A 435 12.10 -11.44 -10.27
N ASP A 436 13.14 -12.29 -10.24
CA ASP A 436 14.02 -12.47 -11.40
C ASP A 436 13.39 -13.33 -12.51
N CYS A 437 12.28 -14.02 -12.19
CA CYS A 437 11.50 -14.80 -13.14
C CYS A 437 10.05 -14.31 -13.21
N HIS A 438 9.43 -14.05 -12.05
CA HIS A 438 8.04 -13.63 -11.95
C HIS A 438 7.93 -12.11 -11.79
N ASN A 439 7.83 -11.39 -12.90
CA ASN A 439 7.85 -9.93 -12.92
C ASN A 439 7.12 -9.38 -14.15
N ASN A 440 6.97 -8.06 -14.18
CA ASN A 440 6.54 -7.31 -15.34
C ASN A 440 7.47 -7.54 -16.55
N ASP A 441 6.90 -7.96 -17.68
CA ASP A 441 7.61 -8.16 -18.95
C ASP A 441 8.14 -6.85 -19.57
N GLN A 442 7.67 -5.71 -19.07
CA GLN A 442 8.17 -4.37 -19.40
C GLN A 442 8.98 -3.75 -18.27
N GLY A 443 9.20 -4.46 -17.16
CA GLY A 443 9.92 -3.97 -16.00
C GLY A 443 11.44 -3.92 -16.20
N PRO A 444 12.19 -3.37 -15.22
CA PRO A 444 13.64 -3.21 -15.32
C PRO A 444 14.40 -4.53 -15.50
N ASN A 445 13.92 -5.61 -14.89
CA ASN A 445 14.55 -6.93 -15.03
C ASN A 445 14.43 -7.50 -16.44
N ALA A 446 13.40 -7.11 -17.19
CA ALA A 446 13.22 -7.42 -18.61
C ALA A 446 14.03 -6.48 -19.53
N GLY A 447 14.63 -5.42 -18.99
CA GLY A 447 15.31 -4.35 -19.72
C GLY A 447 14.38 -3.21 -20.16
N GLY A 448 13.13 -3.19 -19.66
CA GLY A 448 12.14 -2.16 -19.96
C GLY A 448 12.08 -1.04 -18.91
N ALA A 449 11.18 -0.08 -19.14
CA ALA A 449 10.98 1.09 -18.29
C ALA A 449 9.70 1.03 -17.44
N GLY A 450 8.93 -0.05 -17.52
CA GLY A 450 7.73 -0.27 -16.72
C GLY A 450 8.03 -0.42 -15.22
N PRO A 451 6.99 -0.49 -14.37
CA PRO A 451 7.14 -0.74 -12.95
C PRO A 451 7.78 -2.11 -12.69
N ASN A 452 8.58 -2.19 -11.61
CA ASN A 452 9.16 -3.44 -11.12
C ASN A 452 8.20 -4.11 -10.14
N GLY A 453 8.00 -5.41 -10.28
CA GLY A 453 7.17 -6.21 -9.37
C GLY A 453 6.22 -7.15 -10.12
N PRO A 454 5.66 -8.16 -9.43
CA PRO A 454 4.84 -9.21 -10.01
C PRO A 454 3.38 -8.76 -10.24
N HIS A 455 3.15 -7.52 -10.70
CA HIS A 455 1.79 -6.99 -10.89
C HIS A 455 1.08 -7.68 -12.07
N GLY A 456 1.75 -7.70 -13.22
CA GLY A 456 1.20 -8.26 -14.45
C GLY A 456 2.25 -8.52 -15.52
N SER A 457 1.98 -9.51 -16.37
CA SER A 457 2.78 -9.83 -17.55
C SER A 457 1.91 -10.35 -18.70
N ILE A 458 2.37 -10.15 -19.92
CA ILE A 458 1.80 -10.82 -21.10
C ILE A 458 2.16 -12.32 -21.17
N TYR A 459 3.14 -12.77 -20.38
CA TYR A 459 3.57 -14.16 -20.30
C TYR A 459 3.08 -14.81 -19.00
N ALA A 460 2.32 -15.89 -19.11
CA ALA A 460 1.80 -16.61 -17.95
C ALA A 460 2.80 -17.67 -17.42
N PRO A 461 2.92 -17.89 -16.09
CA PRO A 461 2.29 -17.12 -15.00
C PRO A 461 3.16 -15.94 -14.54
N ILE A 462 2.76 -14.72 -14.93
CA ILE A 462 3.45 -13.46 -14.60
C ILE A 462 4.97 -13.52 -14.85
N LEU A 463 5.40 -14.08 -15.97
CA LEU A 463 6.82 -14.25 -16.29
C LEU A 463 7.39 -12.99 -16.95
N GLU A 464 8.59 -12.57 -16.57
CA GLU A 464 9.21 -11.35 -17.14
C GLU A 464 9.69 -11.53 -18.59
N ARG A 465 9.77 -12.79 -19.05
CA ARG A 465 10.12 -13.18 -20.41
C ARG A 465 9.39 -14.47 -20.78
N GLN A 466 9.27 -14.71 -22.08
CA GLN A 466 8.61 -15.91 -22.59
C GLN A 466 9.34 -17.20 -22.17
N LEU A 467 8.53 -18.18 -21.76
CA LEU A 467 8.90 -19.58 -21.57
C LEU A 467 7.76 -20.47 -22.08
N LEU A 468 8.01 -21.22 -23.16
CA LEU A 468 7.03 -22.19 -23.63
C LEU A 468 7.05 -23.46 -22.76
N LEU A 469 5.87 -23.88 -22.28
CA LEU A 469 5.73 -25.03 -21.38
C LEU A 469 5.47 -26.37 -22.11
N THR A 470 5.27 -26.32 -23.43
CA THR A 470 4.84 -27.45 -24.27
C THR A 470 5.88 -27.80 -25.33
N ASP A 471 5.94 -29.08 -25.73
CA ASP A 471 6.80 -29.57 -26.80
C ASP A 471 6.35 -29.14 -28.22
N TYR A 472 7.16 -29.49 -29.21
CA TYR A 472 6.96 -29.34 -30.66
C TYR A 472 7.10 -27.91 -31.22
N SER A 473 7.22 -26.91 -30.35
CA SER A 473 7.65 -25.58 -30.75
C SER A 473 9.13 -25.55 -31.14
N PRO A 474 9.51 -24.79 -32.18
CA PRO A 474 10.91 -24.66 -32.55
C PRO A 474 11.71 -23.98 -31.44
N GLU A 475 12.93 -24.47 -31.20
CA GLU A 475 13.87 -23.78 -30.32
C GLU A 475 14.26 -22.43 -30.92
N SER A 476 14.13 -21.38 -30.11
CA SER A 476 14.57 -20.04 -30.46
C SER A 476 14.97 -19.25 -29.22
N PRO A 477 15.82 -18.21 -29.37
CA PRO A 477 16.13 -17.28 -28.28
C PRO A 477 14.89 -16.64 -27.65
N ALA A 478 13.83 -16.41 -28.43
CA ALA A 478 12.60 -15.79 -27.95
C ALA A 478 11.73 -16.77 -27.15
N ASN A 479 11.54 -17.99 -27.63
CA ASN A 479 10.63 -18.97 -27.01
C ASN A 479 11.09 -19.42 -25.62
N TYR A 480 12.40 -19.35 -25.34
CA TYR A 480 13.01 -19.72 -24.07
C TYR A 480 13.83 -18.56 -23.47
N ALA A 481 13.42 -17.33 -23.78
CA ALA A 481 14.12 -16.11 -23.36
C ALA A 481 14.32 -16.04 -21.84
N LEU A 482 13.37 -16.57 -21.06
CA LEU A 482 13.50 -16.64 -19.61
C LEU A 482 14.71 -17.47 -19.16
N CYS A 483 14.88 -18.68 -19.69
CA CYS A 483 16.03 -19.53 -19.38
C CYS A 483 17.34 -18.89 -19.87
N TYR A 484 17.30 -18.29 -21.06
CA TYR A 484 18.47 -17.68 -21.68
C TYR A 484 18.91 -16.36 -21.02
N LYS A 485 18.10 -15.78 -20.12
CA LYS A 485 18.52 -14.69 -19.22
C LYS A 485 19.77 -15.07 -18.42
N CYS A 486 19.83 -16.31 -17.94
CA CYS A 486 20.90 -16.78 -17.05
C CYS A 486 21.77 -17.87 -17.68
N HIS A 487 21.25 -18.58 -18.70
CA HIS A 487 21.94 -19.69 -19.32
C HIS A 487 22.31 -19.41 -20.79
N SER A 488 23.59 -19.58 -21.13
CA SER A 488 24.14 -19.48 -22.47
C SER A 488 23.52 -20.50 -23.40
N ARG A 489 22.67 -20.00 -24.30
CA ARG A 489 22.13 -20.76 -25.43
C ARG A 489 23.24 -21.45 -26.22
N THR A 490 24.36 -20.78 -26.43
CA THR A 490 25.52 -21.33 -27.16
C THR A 490 26.08 -22.56 -26.46
N ASN A 491 26.27 -22.51 -25.14
CA ASN A 491 26.82 -23.66 -24.39
C ASN A 491 25.82 -24.83 -24.37
N ILE A 492 24.53 -24.55 -24.24
CA ILE A 492 23.46 -25.56 -24.30
C ILE A 492 23.45 -26.25 -25.67
N LEU A 493 23.41 -25.49 -26.77
CA LEU A 493 23.37 -26.04 -28.13
C LEU A 493 24.68 -26.71 -28.57
N ASN A 494 25.78 -26.41 -27.90
CA ASN A 494 27.06 -27.11 -28.08
C ASN A 494 27.20 -28.34 -27.18
N ASN A 495 26.11 -28.79 -26.54
CA ASN A 495 26.07 -30.00 -25.71
C ASN A 495 27.08 -30.00 -24.54
N LYS A 496 27.41 -28.82 -24.00
CA LYS A 496 28.49 -28.68 -23.00
C LYS A 496 28.21 -29.40 -21.69
N SER A 497 26.96 -29.40 -21.23
CA SER A 497 26.54 -30.04 -19.96
C SER A 497 25.90 -31.41 -20.14
N PHE A 498 25.45 -31.74 -21.36
CA PHE A 498 24.66 -32.93 -21.65
C PHE A 498 24.87 -33.32 -23.12
N PRO A 499 25.39 -34.54 -23.41
CA PRO A 499 25.47 -35.05 -24.77
C PRO A 499 24.11 -35.06 -25.46
N TYR A 500 24.06 -34.63 -26.73
CA TYR A 500 22.82 -34.55 -27.52
C TYR A 500 21.76 -33.58 -26.98
N HIS A 501 22.12 -32.58 -26.16
CA HIS A 501 21.18 -31.54 -25.72
C HIS A 501 20.49 -30.87 -26.90
N LYS A 502 21.28 -30.45 -27.90
CA LYS A 502 20.78 -29.87 -29.17
C LYS A 502 19.81 -30.78 -29.91
N LEU A 503 20.04 -32.09 -29.92
CA LEU A 503 19.12 -33.02 -30.56
C LEU A 503 17.73 -32.90 -29.93
N HIS A 504 17.66 -32.97 -28.59
CA HIS A 504 16.40 -32.99 -27.88
C HIS A 504 15.63 -31.68 -28.08
N ILE A 505 16.29 -30.53 -27.94
CA ILE A 505 15.58 -29.25 -27.98
C ILE A 505 15.40 -28.69 -29.40
N VAL A 506 16.29 -28.99 -30.36
CA VAL A 506 16.18 -28.46 -31.74
C VAL A 506 15.51 -29.45 -32.69
N THR A 507 15.95 -30.71 -32.71
CA THR A 507 15.45 -31.70 -33.68
C THR A 507 14.17 -32.33 -33.20
N VAL A 508 14.17 -32.83 -31.96
CA VAL A 508 13.00 -33.46 -31.32
C VAL A 508 12.00 -32.41 -30.85
N ARG A 509 12.46 -31.17 -30.59
CA ARG A 509 11.67 -30.03 -30.14
C ARG A 509 11.01 -30.24 -28.78
N ALA A 510 11.73 -30.89 -27.88
CA ALA A 510 11.36 -30.93 -26.47
C ALA A 510 11.56 -29.53 -25.85
N SER A 511 10.60 -29.05 -25.07
CA SER A 511 10.74 -27.85 -24.25
C SER A 511 11.76 -28.08 -23.13
N CYS A 512 12.41 -26.99 -22.69
CA CYS A 512 13.23 -27.01 -21.48
C CYS A 512 12.45 -27.58 -20.28
N THR A 513 11.17 -27.24 -20.16
CA THR A 513 10.31 -27.68 -19.06
C THR A 513 9.88 -29.13 -19.18
N THR A 514 10.07 -29.79 -20.31
CA THR A 514 9.77 -31.22 -20.45
C THR A 514 10.72 -32.09 -19.63
N CYS A 515 11.95 -31.61 -19.42
CA CYS A 515 12.94 -32.28 -18.59
C CYS A 515 13.17 -31.57 -17.26
N HIS A 516 13.19 -30.23 -17.25
CA HIS A 516 13.61 -29.45 -16.10
C HIS A 516 12.44 -28.80 -15.34
N ASP A 517 12.47 -28.94 -14.02
CA ASP A 517 11.67 -28.16 -13.09
C ASP A 517 12.34 -26.82 -12.80
N PRO A 518 11.70 -25.67 -13.09
CA PRO A 518 12.34 -24.38 -12.83
C PRO A 518 12.47 -24.04 -11.35
N HIS A 519 11.81 -24.74 -10.42
CA HIS A 519 11.94 -24.46 -8.98
C HIS A 519 12.94 -25.40 -8.29
N GLY A 520 12.61 -26.69 -8.20
CA GLY A 520 13.48 -27.68 -7.59
C GLY A 520 12.85 -29.05 -7.44
N VAL A 521 13.69 -30.03 -7.10
CA VAL A 521 13.31 -31.44 -7.01
C VAL A 521 13.97 -32.07 -5.79
N ALA A 522 13.15 -32.59 -4.88
CA ALA A 522 13.62 -33.12 -3.60
C ALA A 522 14.67 -34.23 -3.75
N GLY A 523 14.41 -35.21 -4.62
CA GLY A 523 15.21 -36.43 -4.73
C GLY A 523 16.09 -36.57 -5.98
N VAL A 524 16.09 -35.60 -6.89
CA VAL A 524 16.78 -35.71 -8.19
C VAL A 524 17.69 -34.49 -8.42
N THR A 525 18.89 -34.73 -8.97
CA THR A 525 19.84 -33.68 -9.30
C THR A 525 19.48 -32.98 -10.62
N HIS A 526 20.13 -31.84 -10.89
CA HIS A 526 20.02 -31.09 -12.15
C HIS A 526 18.59 -30.68 -12.55
N LEU A 527 17.71 -30.48 -11.57
CA LEU A 527 16.32 -30.07 -11.75
C LEU A 527 15.50 -31.06 -12.60
N ILE A 528 15.90 -32.32 -12.72
CA ILE A 528 15.18 -33.25 -13.60
C ILE A 528 13.86 -33.71 -12.98
N ASN A 529 12.75 -33.30 -13.59
CA ASN A 529 11.39 -33.69 -13.23
C ASN A 529 10.54 -33.72 -14.51
N PHE A 530 10.31 -34.92 -15.04
CA PHE A 530 9.75 -35.05 -16.39
C PHE A 530 8.30 -34.57 -16.48
N ASN A 531 7.97 -33.90 -17.59
CA ASN A 531 6.59 -33.63 -17.98
C ASN A 531 5.93 -34.92 -18.49
N THR A 532 4.94 -35.42 -17.75
CA THR A 532 4.27 -36.70 -18.03
C THR A 532 3.31 -36.66 -19.22
N ASP A 533 3.03 -35.48 -19.77
CA ASP A 533 2.28 -35.34 -21.02
C ASP A 533 3.08 -35.85 -22.23
N TYR A 534 4.41 -35.78 -22.15
CA TYR A 534 5.32 -36.16 -23.24
C TYR A 534 6.26 -37.32 -22.89
N VAL A 535 6.49 -37.54 -21.59
CA VAL A 535 7.43 -38.54 -21.09
C VAL A 535 6.67 -39.62 -20.32
N THR A 536 6.87 -40.87 -20.73
CA THR A 536 6.21 -42.04 -20.14
C THR A 536 7.23 -43.07 -19.68
N LYS A 537 6.76 -44.14 -19.02
CA LYS A 537 7.61 -45.27 -18.65
C LYS A 537 8.20 -45.93 -19.89
N ASN A 538 9.46 -46.32 -19.81
CA ASN A 538 10.13 -47.10 -20.84
C ASN A 538 9.52 -48.52 -20.96
N SER A 539 9.99 -49.32 -21.92
CA SER A 539 9.50 -50.69 -22.16
C SER A 539 9.73 -51.66 -20.98
N ARG A 540 10.53 -51.26 -19.98
CA ARG A 540 10.77 -52.01 -18.74
C ARG A 540 10.00 -51.42 -17.54
N GLY A 541 9.06 -50.51 -17.78
CA GLY A 541 8.24 -49.87 -16.75
C GLY A 541 8.94 -48.79 -15.92
N GLN A 542 10.12 -48.32 -16.35
CA GLN A 542 10.92 -47.34 -15.60
C GLN A 542 10.70 -45.92 -16.11
N LEU A 543 10.62 -44.96 -15.19
CA LEU A 543 10.64 -43.52 -15.45
C LEU A 543 11.56 -42.86 -14.42
N LYS A 544 12.83 -42.64 -14.78
CA LYS A 544 13.81 -42.01 -13.89
C LYS A 544 15.03 -41.46 -14.61
N PHE A 545 15.69 -40.49 -13.99
CA PHE A 545 17.03 -40.04 -14.31
C PHE A 545 18.02 -40.58 -13.27
N VAL A 546 19.21 -40.98 -13.73
CA VAL A 546 20.33 -41.38 -12.88
C VAL A 546 21.51 -40.47 -13.21
N ASP A 547 21.99 -39.77 -12.19
CA ASP A 547 23.20 -38.96 -12.25
C ASP A 547 24.43 -39.87 -12.18
N ASN A 548 25.28 -39.81 -13.21
CA ASN A 548 26.51 -40.58 -13.30
C ASN A 548 27.76 -39.71 -13.08
N GLY A 549 27.58 -38.49 -12.57
CA GLY A 549 28.64 -37.51 -12.33
C GLY A 549 28.65 -36.35 -13.32
N THR A 550 29.72 -35.56 -13.27
CA THR A 550 29.82 -34.29 -14.01
C THR A 550 29.56 -34.46 -15.50
N TYR A 551 28.48 -33.84 -15.98
CA TYR A 551 28.02 -33.85 -17.38
C TYR A 551 27.66 -35.24 -17.94
N HIS A 552 27.37 -36.19 -17.06
CA HIS A 552 27.00 -37.56 -17.40
C HIS A 552 25.75 -38.00 -16.64
N GLY A 553 24.72 -38.42 -17.37
CA GLY A 553 23.53 -39.01 -16.77
C GLY A 553 22.98 -40.15 -17.61
N THR A 554 21.93 -40.81 -17.14
CA THR A 554 21.21 -41.84 -17.88
C THR A 554 19.73 -41.74 -17.61
N CYS A 555 18.95 -41.65 -18.68
CA CYS A 555 17.50 -41.63 -18.62
C CYS A 555 16.92 -43.03 -18.87
N TYR A 556 15.96 -43.42 -18.05
CA TYR A 556 15.12 -44.60 -18.21
C TYR A 556 13.69 -44.12 -18.41
N LEU A 557 13.27 -43.92 -19.67
CA LEU A 557 11.99 -43.33 -20.03
C LEU A 557 11.60 -43.67 -21.48
N SER A 558 10.36 -43.42 -21.87
CA SER A 558 9.92 -43.38 -23.27
C SER A 558 9.47 -41.95 -23.60
N CYS A 559 9.97 -41.37 -24.69
CA CYS A 559 9.65 -40.00 -25.08
C CYS A 559 9.77 -39.85 -26.61
N HIS A 560 8.83 -39.14 -27.24
CA HIS A 560 8.71 -38.95 -28.69
C HIS A 560 8.90 -40.24 -29.52
N GLY A 561 8.27 -41.34 -29.08
CA GLY A 561 8.33 -42.64 -29.76
C GLY A 561 9.68 -43.36 -29.63
N ARG A 562 10.61 -42.86 -28.79
CA ARG A 562 11.92 -43.47 -28.52
C ARG A 562 12.00 -43.99 -27.09
N ASN A 563 12.36 -45.26 -26.98
CA ASN A 563 12.56 -45.96 -25.72
C ASN A 563 14.01 -45.82 -25.23
N HIS A 564 14.19 -45.29 -24.01
CA HIS A 564 15.48 -45.09 -23.36
C HIS A 564 15.62 -46.12 -22.22
N GLY A 565 16.50 -47.10 -22.41
CA GLY A 565 16.57 -48.32 -21.59
C GLY A 565 17.91 -48.53 -20.86
N GLY A 566 18.50 -47.48 -20.31
CA GLY A 566 19.80 -47.57 -19.62
C GLY A 566 21.01 -47.58 -20.55
N MET A 567 20.86 -47.08 -21.78
CA MET A 567 21.99 -46.81 -22.64
C MET A 567 22.66 -45.54 -22.13
N GLY A 568 23.92 -45.65 -21.68
CA GLY A 568 24.76 -44.48 -21.46
C GLY A 568 24.77 -43.62 -22.73
N MET A 569 24.81 -42.31 -22.55
CA MET A 569 24.78 -41.32 -23.63
C MET A 569 25.97 -41.55 -24.58
N GLY A 570 25.73 -42.20 -25.72
CA GLY A 570 26.78 -42.53 -26.69
C GLY A 570 26.48 -43.68 -27.67
N LYS A 571 25.31 -44.31 -27.62
CA LYS A 571 24.98 -45.43 -28.53
C LYS A 571 23.64 -45.23 -29.27
N TYR A 572 23.59 -44.22 -30.13
CA TYR A 572 22.73 -44.29 -31.32
C TYR A 572 23.52 -43.73 -32.51
N SER A 573 23.75 -44.57 -33.51
CA SER A 573 23.92 -44.12 -34.89
C SER A 573 22.55 -43.67 -35.38
N TYR A 574 22.46 -42.43 -35.89
CA TYR A 574 21.30 -41.95 -36.64
C TYR A 574 21.15 -42.74 -37.94
#